data_AF-A0A838WPY3-F1
#
_entry.id   AF-A0A838WPY3-F1
#
_cell.length_a   1.000
_cell.length_b   1.000
_cell.length_c   1.000
_cell.angle_alpha   90.00
_cell.angle_beta   90.00
_cell.angle_gamma   90.00
#
_symmetry.space_group_name_H-M   'P 1'
#
loop_
_entity.id
_entity.type
_entity.pdbx_description
1 polymer ?
#
loop_
_entity_poly.entity_id
_entity_poly.type
_entity_poly.pdbx_seq_one_letter_code
_entity_poly.pdbx_strand_id
1 'polypeptide(L)'
;MATKIIQVREYTVRAHQRQIHTRIFNFVCKECNQTTKRETFGPRPLYCETCRPPQPPKKSLGNSKKAKPRVMNYESDVTLE
;
A
#
# COMPACT_ATOMS: atom_id res chain seq x y z
N MET A 1 4.05 47.36 -8.16
CA MET A 1 3.82 45.99 -7.64
C MET A 1 5.18 45.32 -7.50
N ALA A 2 5.57 44.89 -6.30
CA ALA A 2 6.88 44.29 -6.07
C ALA A 2 6.89 42.83 -6.55
N THR A 3 7.68 42.54 -7.58
CA THR A 3 7.86 41.18 -8.11
C THR A 3 9.13 40.58 -7.52
N LYS A 4 9.04 39.36 -6.98
CA LYS A 4 10.19 38.57 -6.52
C LYS A 4 10.23 37.25 -7.28
N ILE A 5 11.42 36.86 -7.72
CA ILE A 5 11.65 35.61 -8.44
C ILE A 5 12.02 34.55 -7.40
N ILE A 6 11.16 33.54 -7.24
CA ILE A 6 11.38 32.43 -6.30
C ILE A 6 11.81 31.20 -7.11
N GLN A 7 12.99 30.66 -6.82
CA GLN A 7 13.44 29.39 -7.38
C GLN A 7 13.04 28.24 -6.45
N VAL A 8 12.03 27.48 -6.84
CA VAL A 8 11.57 26.27 -6.13
C VAL A 8 12.39 25.08 -6.62
N ARG A 9 13.05 24.35 -5.71
CA ARG A 9 13.73 23.08 -6.04
C ARG A 9 12.77 21.92 -5.82
N GLU A 10 12.40 21.23 -6.91
CA GLU A 10 11.60 20.01 -6.84
C GLU A 10 12.53 18.80 -6.65
N TYR A 11 12.23 17.97 -5.64
CA TYR A 11 12.98 16.74 -5.37
C TYR A 11 12.14 15.53 -5.80
N THR A 12 12.66 14.72 -6.72
CA THR A 12 12.04 13.46 -7.14
C THR A 12 12.50 12.32 -6.23
N VAL A 13 11.56 11.72 -5.50
CA VAL A 13 11.87 10.60 -4.60
C VAL A 13 12.05 9.31 -5.41
N ARG A 14 13.04 8.49 -5.07
CA ARG A 14 13.23 7.18 -5.72
C ARG A 14 12.05 6.26 -5.39
N ALA A 15 11.61 5.49 -6.38
CA ALA A 15 10.57 4.48 -6.18
C ALA A 15 11.06 3.40 -5.19
N HIS A 16 10.24 3.10 -4.19
CA HIS A 16 10.53 2.02 -3.25
C HIS A 16 10.19 0.65 -3.86
N GLN A 17 11.09 -0.31 -3.74
CA GLN A 17 10.88 -1.71 -4.11
C GLN A 17 11.05 -2.60 -2.88
N ARG A 18 10.17 -3.60 -2.74
CA ARG A 18 10.27 -4.65 -1.74
C ARG A 18 10.26 -6.02 -2.41
N GLN A 19 11.07 -6.94 -1.90
CA GLN A 19 11.04 -8.34 -2.28
C GLN A 19 10.18 -9.11 -1.26
N ILE A 20 9.19 -9.86 -1.74
CA ILE A 20 8.31 -10.67 -0.89
C ILE A 20 8.65 -12.14 -1.15
N HIS A 21 9.12 -12.84 -0.13
CA HIS A 21 9.44 -14.27 -0.23
C HIS A 21 8.19 -15.13 -0.02
N THR A 22 8.06 -16.20 -0.80
CA THR A 22 7.08 -17.25 -0.55
C THR A 22 7.55 -18.18 0.56
N ARG A 23 6.60 -18.77 1.29
CA ARG A 23 6.83 -19.88 2.23
C ARG A 23 5.99 -21.07 1.82
N ILE A 24 6.57 -22.27 1.89
CA ILE A 24 5.87 -23.54 1.69
C ILE A 24 5.29 -23.99 3.04
N PHE A 25 3.98 -24.22 3.09
CA PHE A 25 3.31 -24.81 4.25
C PHE A 25 2.81 -26.21 3.92
N ASN A 26 3.15 -27.17 4.77
CA ASN A 26 2.51 -28.48 4.82
C ASN A 26 1.41 -28.43 5.88
N PHE A 27 0.16 -28.68 5.48
CA PHE A 27 -1.00 -28.59 6.37
C PHE A 27 -2.08 -29.60 5.97
N VAL A 28 -3.05 -29.82 6.85
CA VAL A 28 -4.23 -30.65 6.58
C VAL A 28 -5.38 -29.71 6.24
N CYS A 29 -6.03 -29.93 5.09
CA CYS A 29 -7.18 -29.12 4.68
C CYS A 29 -8.37 -29.36 5.61
N LYS A 30 -9.02 -28.28 6.07
CA LYS A 30 -10.18 -28.38 6.98
C LYS A 30 -11.42 -29.05 6.35
N GLU A 31 -11.55 -29.03 5.03
CA GLU A 31 -12.74 -29.56 4.33
C GLU A 31 -12.56 -31.01 3.87
N CYS A 32 -11.46 -31.32 3.18
CA CYS A 32 -11.20 -32.67 2.65
C CYS A 32 -10.31 -33.52 3.55
N ASN A 33 -9.75 -32.97 4.64
CA ASN A 33 -8.81 -33.64 5.56
C ASN A 33 -7.57 -34.26 4.88
N GLN A 34 -7.26 -33.86 3.65
CA GLN A 34 -6.07 -34.33 2.94
C GLN A 34 -4.84 -33.49 3.32
N THR A 35 -3.70 -34.17 3.48
CA THR A 35 -2.39 -33.53 3.64
C THR A 35 -1.98 -32.85 2.35
N THR A 36 -1.84 -31.52 2.39
CA THR A 36 -1.52 -30.69 1.22
C THR A 36 -0.31 -29.79 1.49
N LYS A 37 0.39 -29.45 0.41
CA LYS A 37 1.51 -28.50 0.41
C LYS A 37 1.13 -27.27 -0.42
N ARG A 38 1.43 -26.07 0.08
CA ARG A 38 1.11 -24.82 -0.64
C ARG A 38 2.11 -23.71 -0.38
N GLU A 39 2.45 -22.99 -1.45
CA GLU A 39 3.24 -21.77 -1.40
C GLU A 39 2.35 -20.55 -1.20
N THR A 40 2.68 -19.72 -0.21
CA THR A 40 1.99 -18.45 0.02
C THR A 40 2.94 -17.34 0.46
N PHE A 41 2.61 -16.11 0.07
CA PHE A 41 3.29 -14.89 0.51
C PHE A 41 2.83 -14.38 1.88
N GLY A 42 1.96 -15.12 2.57
CA GLY A 42 1.22 -14.64 3.72
C GLY A 42 1.07 -15.69 4.83
N PRO A 43 -0.01 -15.63 5.62
CA PRO A 43 -0.24 -16.58 6.71
C PRO A 43 -0.52 -17.98 6.18
N ARG A 44 -0.39 -18.97 7.08
CA ARG A 44 -0.65 -20.38 6.79
C ARG A 44 -2.07 -20.57 6.20
N PRO A 45 -2.22 -21.23 5.04
CA PRO A 45 -3.52 -21.54 4.45
C PRO A 45 -4.34 -22.52 5.29
N LEU A 46 -5.66 -22.37 5.27
CA LEU A 46 -6.60 -23.28 5.96
C LEU A 46 -7.20 -24.35 5.02
N TYR A 47 -7.30 -24.04 3.73
CA TYR A 47 -7.96 -24.87 2.72
C TYR A 47 -7.02 -25.19 1.56
N CYS A 48 -7.26 -26.35 0.94
CA CYS A 48 -6.58 -26.80 -0.28
C CYS A 48 -6.87 -25.86 -1.47
N GLU A 49 -6.18 -26.01 -2.60
CA GLU A 49 -6.42 -25.14 -3.78
C GLU A 49 -7.81 -25.34 -4.39
N THR A 50 -8.31 -26.57 -4.36
CA THR A 50 -9.66 -26.96 -4.81
C THR A 50 -10.76 -26.56 -3.84
N CYS A 51 -10.47 -26.61 -2.54
CA CYS A 51 -11.40 -26.39 -1.43
C CYS A 51 -11.53 -24.90 -1.06
N ARG A 52 -10.66 -24.04 -1.61
CA ARG A 52 -10.65 -22.63 -1.24
C ARG A 52 -11.97 -22.00 -1.70
N PRO A 53 -12.73 -21.33 -0.82
CA PRO A 53 -13.92 -20.61 -1.25
C PRO A 53 -13.55 -19.56 -2.29
N PRO A 54 -14.41 -19.34 -3.31
CA PRO A 54 -14.16 -18.34 -4.35
C PRO A 54 -13.88 -16.99 -3.68
N GLN A 55 -12.75 -16.37 -3.99
CA GLN A 55 -12.43 -15.08 -3.40
C GLN A 55 -13.47 -14.07 -3.85
N PRO A 56 -14.00 -13.24 -2.93
CA PRO A 56 -14.88 -12.16 -3.32
C PRO A 56 -14.12 -11.28 -4.35
N PRO A 57 -14.82 -10.77 -5.36
CA PRO A 57 -14.19 -9.91 -6.36
C PRO A 57 -13.48 -8.78 -5.62
N LYS A 58 -12.19 -8.58 -5.93
CA LYS A 58 -11.42 -7.47 -5.37
C LYS A 58 -12.18 -6.21 -5.77
N LYS A 59 -12.92 -5.62 -4.82
CA LYS A 59 -13.41 -4.25 -4.97
C LYS A 59 -12.15 -3.46 -5.27
N SER A 60 -12.04 -2.92 -6.48
CA SER A 60 -10.97 -2.00 -6.80
C SER A 60 -10.99 -0.99 -5.66
N LEU A 61 -9.88 -0.87 -4.94
CA LEU A 61 -9.68 0.22 -4.01
C LEU A 61 -9.85 1.46 -4.89
N GLY A 62 -11.07 2.00 -4.89
CA GLY A 62 -11.44 3.14 -5.69
C GLY A 62 -10.37 4.17 -5.41
N ASN A 63 -9.74 4.64 -6.49
CA ASN A 63 -8.55 5.46 -6.48
C ASN A 63 -8.78 6.57 -5.45
N SER A 64 -8.31 6.35 -4.22
CA SER A 64 -8.60 7.24 -3.11
C SER A 64 -7.66 8.37 -3.38
N LYS A 65 -8.10 9.33 -4.21
CA LYS A 65 -7.40 10.56 -4.47
C LYS A 65 -7.28 11.20 -3.10
N LYS A 66 -6.21 10.86 -2.37
CA LYS A 66 -5.85 11.49 -1.11
C LYS A 66 -5.85 12.96 -1.43
N ALA A 67 -6.76 13.71 -0.83
CA ALA A 67 -6.84 15.14 -1.04
C ALA A 67 -5.45 15.72 -0.77
N LYS A 68 -4.99 16.61 -1.66
CA LYS A 68 -3.70 17.28 -1.45
C LYS A 68 -3.74 17.95 -0.07
N PRO A 69 -2.69 17.83 0.75
CA PRO A 69 -2.63 18.53 2.02
C PRO A 69 -2.80 20.04 1.78
N ARG A 70 -3.60 20.70 2.62
CA ARG A 70 -3.76 22.16 2.54
C ARG A 70 -2.42 22.83 2.83
N VAL A 71 -2.10 23.85 2.03
CA VAL A 71 -0.92 24.70 2.26
C VAL A 71 -1.12 25.43 3.58
N MET A 72 -0.11 25.41 4.45
CA MET A 72 -0.10 26.18 5.68
C MET A 72 0.39 27.60 5.35
N ASN A 73 -0.44 28.62 5.57
CA ASN A 73 0.00 30.01 5.49
C ASN A 73 0.49 30.43 6.87
N TYR A 74 1.72 30.95 6.94
CA TYR A 74 2.28 31.55 8.15
C TYR A 74 2.06 33.06 8.08
N GLU A 75 1.33 33.62 9.03
CA GLU A 75 1.23 35.06 9.22
C GLU A 75 2.41 35.49 10.08
N SER A 76 3.27 36.35 9.55
CA SER A 76 4.37 36.96 10.31
C SER A 76 4.01 38.40 10.63
N ASP A 77 3.81 38.69 11.92
CA ASP A 77 3.61 40.04 12.46
C ASP A 77 4.93 40.83 12.49
N VAL A 78 5.50 41.09 11.31
CA VAL A 78 6.67 41.96 11.17
C VAL A 78 6.26 43.22 10.44
N THR A 79 5.93 44.26 11.22
CA THR A 79 5.92 45.65 10.75
C THR A 79 7.36 46.10 10.57
N LEU A 80 7.80 46.24 9.31
CA LEU A 80 9.04 46.95 8.97
C LEU A 80 8.75 48.45 9.03
N GLU A 81 9.39 49.15 9.97
CA GLU A 81 9.49 50.62 10.01
C GLU A 81 10.43 51.16 8.92
#